data_AF-A0A7S2J1F6-F1
#
_entry.id   AF-A0A7S2J1F6-F1
#
_cell.length_a   1.000
_cell.length_b   1.000
_cell.length_c   1.000
_cell.angle_alpha   90.00
_cell.angle_beta   90.00
_cell.angle_gamma   90.00
#
_symmetry.space_group_name_H-M   'P 1'
#
loop_
_entity.id
_entity.type
_entity.pdbx_description
1 polymer ?
#
loop_
_entity_poly.entity_id
_entity_poly.type
_entity_poly.pdbx_seq_one_letter_code
_entity_poly.pdbx_strand_id
1 'polypeptide(L)'
;AIVVSCARSYAPVEHIFDTQPGELQIIRNIGNTCQAHDGVVGSCEFAIALAEAKGELPHAIVILGNSRNDIIEEAVRRTLIASDRASDSPPPHEFKGNADTYSKLALIDQVLISAKDALLQQPHGSYQKLCTLTAKLNAFHTIETILTTSRFLFDYVAAMRIMLVAAYFDVDTGKVSFLGEHPSMAELLATPPAAETVRTASDPPVPAEEALAAMYAGNKRYGAGRGGMEKSKGPDTSLLVKLSEGGQNPESIVLGCADSRAPIEILFDVRPGDLFVLRNAGNTCSSGKSDMIGSLEYAISNLHTKLLVVT
;
A
#
# COMPACT_ATOMS: atom_id res chain seq x y z
N ALA A 1 -11.96 13.73 -5.60
CA ALA A 1 -11.86 12.67 -4.56
C ALA A 1 -10.88 11.59 -5.01
N ILE A 2 -10.36 10.77 -4.10
CA ILE A 2 -9.60 9.56 -4.46
C ILE A 2 -10.55 8.37 -4.37
N VAL A 3 -10.58 7.49 -5.38
CA VAL A 3 -11.41 6.27 -5.37
C VAL A 3 -10.53 5.05 -5.56
N VAL A 4 -10.51 4.17 -4.55
CA VAL A 4 -9.87 2.86 -4.62
C VAL A 4 -10.94 1.84 -5.01
N SER A 5 -10.77 1.16 -6.14
CA SER A 5 -11.80 0.28 -6.71
C SER A 5 -11.23 -0.97 -7.34
N CYS A 6 -12.08 -1.97 -7.60
CA CYS A 6 -11.62 -3.21 -8.22
C CYS A 6 -11.18 -2.98 -9.67
N ALA A 7 -10.05 -3.55 -10.08
CA ALA A 7 -9.56 -3.53 -11.46
C ALA A 7 -10.51 -4.28 -12.43
N ARG A 8 -11.34 -5.18 -11.91
CA ARG A 8 -12.50 -5.72 -12.64
C ARG A 8 -13.73 -4.87 -12.33
N SER A 9 -13.87 -3.75 -13.03
CA SER A 9 -15.05 -2.89 -12.96
C SER A 9 -15.90 -3.10 -14.20
N TYR A 10 -17.22 -3.12 -13.98
CA TYR A 10 -18.23 -3.27 -15.03
C TYR A 10 -18.66 -1.92 -15.64
N ALA A 11 -18.19 -0.81 -15.06
CA ALA A 11 -18.38 0.54 -15.58
C ALA A 11 -17.17 1.44 -15.22
N PRO A 12 -16.87 2.48 -16.02
CA PRO A 12 -15.92 3.53 -15.61
C PRO A 12 -16.38 4.17 -14.31
N VAL A 13 -15.47 4.38 -13.37
CA VAL A 13 -15.80 4.93 -12.04
C VAL A 13 -16.34 6.36 -12.16
N GLU A 14 -15.81 7.09 -13.14
CA GLU A 14 -16.25 8.43 -13.50
C GLU A 14 -17.72 8.45 -13.94
N HIS A 15 -18.17 7.41 -14.66
CA HIS A 15 -19.57 7.29 -15.07
C HIS A 15 -20.46 6.88 -13.89
N ILE A 16 -19.95 6.08 -12.96
CA ILE A 16 -20.68 5.69 -11.74
C ILE A 16 -20.99 6.91 -10.88
N PHE A 17 -20.07 7.88 -10.81
CA PHE A 17 -20.20 9.08 -9.98
C PHE A 17 -20.58 10.35 -10.76
N ASP A 18 -20.82 10.26 -12.06
CA ASP A 18 -21.12 11.41 -12.94
C ASP A 18 -20.08 12.54 -12.82
N THR A 19 -18.81 12.19 -12.94
CA THR A 19 -17.69 13.13 -12.76
C THR A 19 -16.94 13.41 -14.06
N GLN A 20 -16.38 14.61 -14.17
CA GLN A 20 -15.52 15.05 -15.27
C GLN A 20 -14.04 14.65 -15.09
N PRO A 21 -13.24 14.64 -16.16
CA PRO A 21 -11.80 14.42 -16.07
C PRO A 21 -11.13 15.35 -15.05
N GLY A 22 -10.35 14.78 -14.14
CA GLY A 22 -9.64 15.51 -13.08
C GLY A 22 -10.39 15.64 -11.76
N GLU A 23 -11.70 15.33 -11.71
CA GLU A 23 -12.47 15.38 -10.46
C GLU A 23 -12.22 14.15 -9.56
N LEU A 24 -11.87 13.01 -10.17
CA LEU A 24 -11.51 11.78 -9.49
C LEU A 24 -10.07 11.36 -9.81
N GLN A 25 -9.35 10.96 -8.76
CA GLN A 25 -8.14 10.17 -8.89
C GLN A 25 -8.47 8.72 -8.57
N ILE A 26 -8.33 7.84 -9.55
CA ILE A 26 -8.80 6.46 -9.46
C ILE A 26 -7.61 5.51 -9.36
N ILE A 27 -7.60 4.71 -8.29
CA ILE A 27 -6.62 3.65 -8.05
C ILE A 27 -7.35 2.32 -8.17
N ARG A 28 -6.81 1.41 -8.98
CA ARG A 28 -7.47 0.13 -9.27
C ARG A 28 -6.53 -1.03 -9.09
N ASN A 29 -6.93 -1.98 -8.24
CA ASN A 29 -6.28 -3.27 -8.09
C ASN A 29 -7.33 -4.37 -7.92
N ILE A 30 -6.93 -5.62 -8.08
CA ILE A 30 -7.89 -6.73 -8.00
C ILE A 30 -8.35 -6.90 -6.55
N GLY A 31 -9.67 -7.01 -6.34
CA GLY A 31 -10.25 -7.18 -5.00
C GLY A 31 -10.29 -5.91 -4.15
N ASN A 32 -9.83 -4.76 -4.68
CA ASN A 32 -9.76 -3.48 -3.96
C ASN A 32 -9.16 -3.61 -2.55
N THR A 33 -8.21 -4.54 -2.41
CA THR A 33 -7.50 -4.82 -1.16
C THR A 33 -6.32 -3.88 -1.02
N CYS A 34 -5.76 -3.79 0.18
CA CYS A 34 -4.46 -3.17 0.36
C CYS A 34 -3.64 -3.96 1.39
N GLN A 35 -2.34 -3.80 1.31
CA GLN A 35 -1.38 -4.28 2.30
C GLN A 35 -0.56 -3.10 2.85
N ALA A 36 0.15 -3.36 3.94
CA ALA A 36 1.15 -2.42 4.43
C ALA A 36 2.18 -2.14 3.32
N HIS A 37 2.48 -0.86 3.10
CA HIS A 37 3.49 -0.39 2.15
C HIS A 37 3.26 -0.86 0.70
N ASP A 38 2.00 -1.01 0.28
CA ASP A 38 1.70 -1.37 -1.10
C ASP A 38 1.50 -0.16 -2.02
N GLY A 39 1.43 -0.44 -3.33
CA GLY A 39 1.25 0.59 -4.35
C GLY A 39 -0.09 1.33 -4.26
N VAL A 40 -1.13 0.78 -3.60
CA VAL A 40 -2.42 1.47 -3.40
C VAL A 40 -2.26 2.55 -2.35
N VAL A 41 -1.67 2.20 -1.20
CA VAL A 41 -1.38 3.14 -0.12
C VAL A 41 -0.44 4.24 -0.62
N GLY A 42 0.68 3.88 -1.24
CA GLY A 42 1.64 4.85 -1.79
C GLY A 42 1.03 5.76 -2.86
N SER A 43 0.10 5.26 -3.68
CA SER A 43 -0.62 6.09 -4.66
C SER A 43 -1.53 7.12 -3.99
N CYS A 44 -2.24 6.74 -2.92
CA CYS A 44 -3.05 7.66 -2.12
C CYS A 44 -2.19 8.75 -1.47
N GLU A 45 -1.07 8.37 -0.86
CA GLU A 45 -0.13 9.30 -0.23
C GLU A 45 0.42 10.30 -1.25
N PHE A 46 0.88 9.81 -2.40
CA PHE A 46 1.40 10.65 -3.47
C PHE A 46 0.35 11.62 -4.02
N ALA A 47 -0.88 11.14 -4.22
CA ALA A 47 -2.01 11.95 -4.66
C ALA A 47 -2.28 13.10 -3.70
N ILE A 48 -2.35 12.80 -2.39
CA ILE A 48 -2.58 13.80 -1.35
C ILE A 48 -1.42 14.78 -1.23
N ALA A 49 -0.18 14.31 -1.22
CA ALA A 49 1.00 15.17 -1.15
C ALA A 49 1.08 16.12 -2.36
N LEU A 50 0.75 15.64 -3.57
CA LEU A 50 0.69 16.48 -4.77
C LEU A 50 -0.42 17.51 -4.68
N ALA A 51 -1.62 17.09 -4.26
CA ALA A 51 -2.79 17.95 -4.13
C ALA A 51 -2.57 19.03 -3.07
N GLU A 52 -1.95 18.69 -1.94
CA GLU A 52 -1.60 19.65 -0.89
C GLU A 52 -0.64 20.72 -1.40
N ALA A 53 0.40 20.34 -2.16
CA ALA A 53 1.34 21.29 -2.75
C ALA A 53 0.67 22.30 -3.70
N LYS A 54 -0.49 21.95 -4.26
CA LYS A 54 -1.30 22.81 -5.13
C LYS A 54 -2.43 23.55 -4.40
N GLY A 55 -2.70 23.24 -3.13
CA GLY A 55 -3.86 23.75 -2.41
C GLY A 55 -5.19 23.12 -2.83
N GLU A 56 -5.16 21.94 -3.45
CA GLU A 56 -6.31 21.26 -4.07
C GLU A 56 -6.63 19.92 -3.38
N LEU A 57 -6.54 19.87 -2.03
CA LEU A 57 -6.70 18.63 -1.27
C LEU A 57 -8.03 17.92 -1.60
N PRO A 58 -8.00 16.59 -1.82
CA PRO A 58 -9.23 15.84 -2.02
C PRO A 58 -10.02 15.78 -0.70
N HIS A 59 -11.33 16.00 -0.77
CA HIS A 59 -12.20 15.95 0.41
C HIS A 59 -12.41 14.54 0.96
N ALA A 60 -12.25 13.51 0.12
CA ALA A 60 -12.50 12.13 0.52
C ALA A 60 -11.63 11.11 -0.25
N ILE A 61 -11.31 10.03 0.44
CA ILE A 61 -10.91 8.74 -0.12
C ILE A 61 -12.11 7.79 0.02
N VAL A 62 -12.53 7.19 -1.09
CA VAL A 62 -13.64 6.22 -1.15
C VAL A 62 -13.10 4.85 -1.49
N ILE A 63 -13.29 3.87 -0.60
CA ILE A 63 -13.04 2.45 -0.88
C ILE A 63 -14.32 1.85 -1.46
N LEU A 64 -14.31 1.57 -2.76
CA LEU A 64 -15.48 1.10 -3.51
C LEU A 64 -15.40 -0.42 -3.75
N GLY A 65 -16.14 -1.17 -2.94
CA GLY A 65 -16.43 -2.58 -3.23
C GLY A 65 -17.55 -2.73 -4.26
N ASN A 66 -17.71 -3.91 -4.85
CA ASN A 66 -18.75 -4.15 -5.86
C ASN A 66 -19.39 -5.54 -5.77
N SER A 67 -20.62 -5.66 -6.27
CA SER A 67 -21.25 -6.97 -6.53
C SER A 67 -20.56 -7.71 -7.68
N ARG A 68 -20.78 -9.03 -7.78
CA ARG A 68 -20.19 -9.90 -8.82
C ARG A 68 -18.66 -9.81 -8.90
N ASN A 69 -18.01 -9.90 -7.74
CA ASN A 69 -16.57 -9.84 -7.62
C ASN A 69 -16.00 -11.25 -7.40
N ASP A 70 -15.34 -11.79 -8.43
CA ASP A 70 -14.83 -13.16 -8.47
C ASP A 70 -13.91 -13.50 -7.28
N ILE A 71 -13.12 -12.54 -6.77
CA ILE A 71 -12.23 -12.76 -5.63
C ILE A 71 -13.03 -12.92 -4.34
N ILE A 72 -14.07 -12.10 -4.17
CA ILE A 72 -14.99 -12.19 -3.04
C ILE A 72 -15.75 -13.52 -3.08
N GLU A 73 -16.27 -13.88 -4.26
CA GLU A 73 -17.02 -15.12 -4.49
C GLU A 73 -16.19 -16.37 -4.20
N GLU A 74 -14.93 -16.38 -4.62
CA GLU A 74 -13.98 -17.46 -4.35
C GLU A 74 -13.57 -17.52 -2.87
N ALA A 75 -13.33 -16.37 -2.22
CA ALA A 75 -13.04 -16.32 -0.79
C ALA A 75 -14.21 -16.88 0.03
N VAL A 76 -15.45 -16.53 -0.30
CA VAL A 76 -16.66 -17.07 0.36
C VAL A 76 -16.79 -18.57 0.12
N ARG A 77 -16.56 -19.04 -1.11
CA ARG A 77 -16.59 -20.47 -1.44
C ARG A 77 -15.59 -21.26 -0.60
N ARG A 78 -14.35 -20.80 -0.48
CA ARG A 78 -13.32 -21.44 0.37
C ARG A 78 -13.73 -21.48 1.84
N THR A 79 -14.27 -20.38 2.36
CA THR A 79 -14.73 -20.28 3.75
C THR A 79 -15.90 -21.24 4.02
N LEU A 80 -16.85 -21.38 3.09
CA LEU A 80 -17.94 -22.34 3.20
C LEU A 80 -17.47 -23.79 3.17
N ILE A 81 -16.53 -24.13 2.29
CA ILE A 81 -15.93 -25.47 2.23
C ILE A 81 -15.20 -25.80 3.53
N ALA A 82 -14.42 -24.86 4.07
CA ALA A 82 -13.70 -25.02 5.33
C ALA A 82 -14.63 -25.12 6.56
N SER A 83 -15.92 -24.80 6.40
CA SER A 83 -16.92 -24.79 7.47
C SER A 83 -18.01 -25.85 7.25
N ASP A 84 -17.72 -26.92 6.50
CA ASP A 84 -18.64 -28.02 6.19
C ASP A 84 -19.95 -27.60 5.47
N ARG A 85 -19.95 -26.45 4.80
CA ARG A 85 -21.09 -25.89 4.02
C ARG A 85 -20.80 -25.87 2.52
N ALA A 86 -20.02 -26.84 2.03
CA ALA A 86 -19.64 -26.91 0.61
C ALA A 86 -20.85 -26.93 -0.35
N SER A 87 -21.95 -27.59 0.05
CA SER A 87 -23.21 -27.66 -0.70
C SER A 87 -23.90 -26.32 -0.91
N ASP A 88 -23.58 -25.32 -0.08
CA ASP A 88 -24.24 -24.02 -0.10
C ASP A 88 -23.56 -23.06 -1.08
N SER A 89 -22.36 -23.41 -1.55
CA SER A 89 -21.68 -22.70 -2.61
C SER A 89 -22.05 -23.28 -3.97
N PRO A 90 -22.19 -22.45 -5.02
CA PRO A 90 -22.35 -22.98 -6.36
C PRO A 90 -21.18 -23.93 -6.68
N PRO A 91 -21.39 -24.96 -7.52
CA PRO A 91 -20.27 -25.70 -8.07
C PRO A 91 -19.29 -24.68 -8.68
N PRO A 92 -17.97 -24.94 -8.65
CA PRO A 92 -17.01 -24.01 -9.22
C PRO A 92 -17.51 -23.68 -10.62
N HIS A 93 -18.00 -22.45 -10.80
CA HIS A 93 -18.38 -22.00 -12.12
C HIS A 93 -17.13 -22.19 -12.97
N GLU A 94 -17.32 -22.46 -14.27
CA GLU A 94 -16.29 -22.15 -15.25
C GLU A 94 -16.02 -20.63 -15.13
N PHE A 95 -15.21 -20.26 -14.14
CA PHE A 95 -14.48 -19.01 -14.13
C PHE A 95 -13.82 -18.97 -15.51
N LYS A 96 -13.82 -17.81 -16.17
CA LYS A 96 -13.23 -17.64 -17.52
C LYS A 96 -11.69 -17.74 -17.47
N GLY A 97 -11.17 -18.83 -16.89
CA GLY A 97 -9.79 -19.14 -16.51
C GLY A 97 -9.75 -20.43 -15.68
N ASN A 98 -8.64 -21.17 -15.75
CA ASN A 98 -8.51 -22.51 -15.15
C ASN A 98 -8.63 -22.48 -13.61
N ALA A 99 -9.54 -23.28 -13.03
CA ALA A 99 -9.84 -23.32 -11.60
C ALA A 99 -8.60 -23.64 -10.72
N ASP A 100 -7.67 -24.43 -11.26
CA ASP A 100 -6.40 -24.79 -10.59
C ASP A 100 -5.43 -23.60 -10.44
N THR A 101 -5.60 -22.53 -11.22
CA THR A 101 -4.73 -21.35 -11.16
C THR A 101 -5.14 -20.42 -10.02
N TYR A 102 -6.45 -20.31 -9.74
CA TYR A 102 -6.96 -19.40 -8.70
C TYR A 102 -6.73 -19.92 -7.29
N SER A 103 -6.74 -21.24 -7.09
CA SER A 103 -6.47 -21.88 -5.79
C SER A 103 -5.16 -21.43 -5.12
N LYS A 104 -4.19 -20.96 -5.93
CA LYS A 104 -2.85 -20.56 -5.50
C LYS A 104 -2.63 -19.05 -5.39
N LEU A 105 -3.63 -18.22 -5.67
CA LEU A 105 -3.47 -16.76 -5.63
C LEU A 105 -3.50 -16.26 -4.19
N ALA A 106 -2.36 -15.75 -3.71
CA ALA A 106 -2.21 -15.11 -2.40
C ALA A 106 -3.17 -13.93 -2.18
N LEU A 107 -3.66 -13.31 -3.26
CA LEU A 107 -4.64 -12.23 -3.19
C LEU A 107 -5.97 -12.67 -2.55
N ILE A 108 -6.39 -13.92 -2.77
CA ILE A 108 -7.64 -14.42 -2.18
C ILE A 108 -7.48 -14.56 -0.66
N ASP A 109 -6.27 -14.89 -0.20
CA ASP A 109 -5.99 -15.02 1.24
C ASP A 109 -6.19 -13.69 1.99
N GLN A 110 -5.93 -12.56 1.34
CA GLN A 110 -6.21 -11.22 1.90
C GLN A 110 -7.71 -10.98 2.14
N VAL A 111 -8.57 -11.61 1.34
CA VAL A 111 -10.04 -11.46 1.42
C VAL A 111 -10.68 -12.51 2.33
N LEU A 112 -9.96 -13.62 2.62
CA LEU A 112 -10.48 -14.69 3.47
C LEU A 112 -10.90 -14.21 4.86
N ILE A 113 -10.24 -13.18 5.42
CA ILE A 113 -10.63 -12.60 6.70
C ILE A 113 -12.04 -12.00 6.64
N SER A 114 -12.30 -11.16 5.63
CA SER A 114 -13.63 -10.58 5.35
C SER A 114 -14.69 -11.65 5.09
N ALA A 115 -14.32 -12.77 4.47
CA ALA A 115 -15.23 -13.88 4.21
C ALA A 115 -15.58 -14.66 5.48
N LYS A 116 -14.60 -14.90 6.35
CA LYS A 116 -14.80 -15.53 7.65
C LYS A 116 -15.68 -14.66 8.55
N ASP A 117 -15.43 -13.35 8.59
CA ASP A 117 -16.25 -12.44 9.39
C ASP A 117 -17.68 -12.35 8.88
N ALA A 118 -17.89 -12.37 7.56
CA ALA A 118 -19.24 -12.44 7.00
C ALA A 118 -19.97 -13.73 7.42
N LEU A 119 -19.27 -14.87 7.44
CA LEU A 119 -19.86 -16.14 7.89
C LEU A 119 -20.13 -16.14 9.40
N LEU A 120 -19.24 -15.55 10.21
CA LEU A 120 -19.46 -15.40 11.65
C LEU A 120 -20.67 -14.51 11.95
N GLN A 121 -20.85 -13.42 11.20
CA GLN A 121 -22.00 -12.52 11.33
C GLN A 121 -23.30 -13.13 10.79
N GLN A 122 -23.21 -13.99 9.76
CA GLN A 122 -24.36 -14.67 9.16
C GLN A 122 -24.11 -16.18 8.98
N PRO A 123 -24.13 -16.96 10.08
CA PRO A 123 -23.79 -18.40 10.03
C PRO A 123 -24.68 -19.24 9.12
N HIS A 124 -25.90 -18.78 8.86
CA HIS A 124 -26.89 -19.40 7.97
C HIS A 124 -27.20 -18.54 6.74
N GLY A 125 -26.35 -17.56 6.44
CA GLY A 125 -26.48 -16.72 5.25
C GLY A 125 -26.40 -17.57 3.97
N SER A 126 -27.26 -17.27 3.00
CA SER A 126 -27.14 -17.79 1.63
C SER A 126 -25.84 -17.31 1.00
N TYR A 127 -25.29 -18.05 0.04
CA TYR A 127 -24.08 -17.68 -0.70
C TYR A 127 -24.05 -16.21 -1.17
N GLN A 128 -25.12 -15.73 -1.82
CA GLN A 128 -25.18 -14.36 -2.32
C GLN A 128 -25.15 -13.29 -1.21
N LYS A 129 -25.80 -13.57 -0.07
CA LYS A 129 -25.78 -12.69 1.11
C LYS A 129 -24.39 -12.62 1.71
N LEU A 130 -23.72 -13.77 1.81
CA LEU A 130 -22.34 -13.84 2.27
C LEU A 130 -21.41 -13.05 1.35
N CYS A 131 -21.48 -13.24 0.04
CA CYS A 131 -20.68 -12.47 -0.93
C CYS A 131 -20.90 -10.96 -0.80
N THR A 132 -22.17 -10.55 -0.69
CA THR A 132 -22.52 -9.13 -0.51
C THR A 132 -21.94 -8.56 0.79
N LEU A 133 -22.05 -9.30 1.90
CA LEU A 133 -21.53 -8.89 3.20
C LEU A 133 -19.99 -8.86 3.19
N THR A 134 -19.35 -9.89 2.65
CA THR A 134 -17.89 -9.98 2.49
C THR A 134 -17.35 -8.80 1.69
N ALA A 135 -17.99 -8.39 0.59
CA ALA A 135 -17.56 -7.22 -0.19
C ALA A 135 -17.60 -5.92 0.63
N LYS A 136 -18.62 -5.76 1.48
CA LYS A 136 -18.76 -4.59 2.36
C LYS A 136 -17.71 -4.61 3.49
N LEU A 137 -17.54 -5.75 4.15
CA LEU A 137 -16.51 -5.93 5.19
C LEU A 137 -15.11 -5.76 4.63
N ASN A 138 -14.84 -6.22 3.41
CA ASN A 138 -13.57 -6.03 2.74
C ASN A 138 -13.21 -4.55 2.54
N ALA A 139 -14.20 -3.72 2.18
CA ALA A 139 -13.98 -2.27 2.10
C ALA A 139 -13.63 -1.65 3.46
N PHE A 140 -14.24 -2.13 4.55
CA PHE A 140 -13.89 -1.70 5.91
C PHE A 140 -12.50 -2.19 6.35
N HIS A 141 -12.13 -3.45 6.11
CA HIS A 141 -10.78 -3.95 6.38
C HIS A 141 -9.70 -3.20 5.58
N THR A 142 -10.03 -2.73 4.37
CA THR A 142 -9.14 -1.88 3.57
C THR A 142 -8.91 -0.54 4.27
N ILE A 143 -9.97 0.08 4.83
CA ILE A 143 -9.85 1.31 5.64
C ILE A 143 -8.99 1.07 6.88
N GLU A 144 -9.25 -0.03 7.61
CA GLU A 144 -8.46 -0.42 8.77
C GLU A 144 -6.98 -0.58 8.41
N THR A 145 -6.68 -1.28 7.32
CA THR A 145 -5.30 -1.45 6.84
C THR A 145 -4.66 -0.10 6.54
N ILE A 146 -5.33 0.79 5.77
CA ILE A 146 -4.82 2.13 5.48
C ILE A 146 -4.45 2.89 6.76
N LEU A 147 -5.34 2.90 7.75
CA LEU A 147 -5.14 3.65 9.00
C LEU A 147 -4.10 3.02 9.92
N THR A 148 -3.92 1.69 9.87
CA THR A 148 -2.97 0.96 10.72
C THR A 148 -1.59 0.82 10.10
N THR A 149 -1.42 1.14 8.81
CA THR A 149 -0.12 1.02 8.12
C THR A 149 0.44 2.33 7.60
N SER A 150 -0.40 3.30 7.22
CA SER A 150 0.06 4.59 6.70
C SER A 150 -0.08 5.68 7.75
N ARG A 151 1.05 6.08 8.35
CA ARG A 151 1.08 7.24 9.25
C ARG A 151 0.67 8.53 8.53
N PHE A 152 1.07 8.67 7.27
CA PHE A 152 0.73 9.82 6.45
C PHE A 152 -0.79 9.93 6.27
N LEU A 153 -1.46 8.89 5.78
CA LEU A 153 -2.92 8.93 5.58
C LEU A 153 -3.68 9.05 6.90
N PHE A 154 -3.20 8.36 7.94
CA PHE A 154 -3.74 8.47 9.29
C PHE A 154 -3.81 9.93 9.75
N ASP A 155 -2.71 10.70 9.61
CA ASP A 155 -2.65 12.08 10.12
C ASP A 155 -3.67 13.00 9.42
N TYR A 156 -3.92 12.81 8.12
CA TYR A 156 -4.92 13.58 7.39
C TYR A 156 -6.35 13.23 7.80
N VAL A 157 -6.64 11.95 8.03
CA VAL A 157 -7.96 11.49 8.48
C VAL A 157 -8.21 11.93 9.92
N ALA A 158 -7.24 11.73 10.81
CA ALA A 158 -7.31 12.15 12.22
C ALA A 158 -7.49 13.66 12.38
N ALA A 159 -6.88 14.46 11.50
CA ALA A 159 -7.03 15.91 11.49
C ALA A 159 -8.33 16.38 10.79
N MET A 160 -9.21 15.46 10.36
CA MET A 160 -10.43 15.75 9.59
C MET A 160 -10.17 16.56 8.31
N ARG A 161 -8.96 16.45 7.73
CA ARG A 161 -8.61 17.11 6.47
C ARG A 161 -9.15 16.33 5.27
N ILE A 162 -9.31 15.02 5.42
CA ILE A 162 -9.80 14.09 4.40
C ILE A 162 -10.71 13.06 5.07
N MET A 163 -11.88 12.82 4.49
CA MET A 163 -12.76 11.73 4.92
C MET A 163 -12.32 10.39 4.31
N LEU A 164 -12.36 9.31 5.08
CA LEU A 164 -12.07 7.96 4.59
C LEU A 164 -13.31 7.08 4.76
N VAL A 165 -13.97 6.73 3.66
CA VAL A 165 -15.28 6.09 3.66
C VAL A 165 -15.35 4.86 2.77
N ALA A 166 -16.21 3.91 3.14
CA ALA A 166 -16.53 2.73 2.34
C ALA A 166 -17.81 2.96 1.53
N ALA A 167 -17.85 2.38 0.34
CA ALA A 167 -19.01 2.36 -0.53
C ALA A 167 -19.15 1.01 -1.24
N TYR A 168 -20.38 0.69 -1.65
CA TYR A 168 -20.70 -0.56 -2.35
C TYR A 168 -21.45 -0.27 -3.64
N PHE A 169 -20.88 -0.69 -4.77
CA PHE A 169 -21.49 -0.61 -6.09
C PHE A 169 -22.22 -1.90 -6.44
N ASP A 170 -23.53 -1.82 -6.61
CA ASP A 170 -24.34 -2.93 -7.12
C ASP A 170 -24.39 -2.85 -8.65
N VAL A 171 -23.73 -3.81 -9.31
CA VAL A 171 -23.60 -3.89 -10.78
C VAL A 171 -24.93 -4.14 -11.47
N ASP A 172 -25.85 -4.87 -10.83
CA ASP A 172 -27.14 -5.23 -11.44
C ASP A 172 -28.09 -4.03 -11.46
N THR A 173 -28.00 -3.16 -10.44
CA THR A 173 -28.86 -1.96 -10.33
C THR A 173 -28.17 -0.67 -10.77
N GLY A 174 -26.84 -0.68 -10.89
CA GLY A 174 -26.04 0.53 -11.14
C GLY A 174 -25.94 1.48 -9.95
N LYS A 175 -26.39 1.08 -8.75
CA LYS A 175 -26.47 1.96 -7.58
C LYS A 175 -25.23 1.85 -6.69
N VAL A 176 -24.70 3.00 -6.27
CA VAL A 176 -23.72 3.09 -5.17
C VAL A 176 -24.45 3.31 -3.84
N SER A 177 -24.13 2.48 -2.86
CA SER A 177 -24.53 2.66 -1.46
C SER A 177 -23.32 3.07 -0.63
N PHE A 178 -23.30 4.30 -0.12
CA PHE A 178 -22.27 4.74 0.81
C PHE A 178 -22.51 4.09 2.18
N LEU A 179 -21.50 3.40 2.69
CA LEU A 179 -21.53 2.71 3.98
C LEU A 179 -21.06 3.63 5.12
N GLY A 180 -20.37 4.72 4.76
CA GLY A 180 -19.83 5.70 5.71
C GLY A 180 -18.40 5.35 6.14
N GLU A 181 -17.98 5.96 7.24
CA GLU A 181 -16.69 5.68 7.88
C GLU A 181 -16.67 4.28 8.51
N HIS A 182 -15.48 3.79 8.84
CA HIS A 182 -15.32 2.53 9.56
C HIS A 182 -16.12 2.54 10.88
N PRO A 183 -16.85 1.47 11.24
CA PRO A 183 -17.63 1.43 12.49
C PRO A 183 -16.79 1.70 13.76
N SER A 184 -15.55 1.22 13.77
CA SER A 184 -14.56 1.47 14.84
C SER A 184 -13.62 2.65 14.56
N MET A 185 -14.04 3.65 13.78
CA MET A 185 -13.17 4.78 13.39
C MET A 185 -12.49 5.45 14.60
N ALA A 186 -13.25 5.70 15.67
CA ALA A 186 -12.70 6.32 16.88
C ALA A 186 -11.59 5.49 17.54
N GLU A 187 -11.72 4.16 17.53
CA GLU A 187 -10.71 3.24 18.08
C GLU A 187 -9.48 3.18 17.18
N LEU A 188 -9.68 3.09 15.86
CA LEU A 188 -8.60 3.11 14.87
C LEU A 188 -7.79 4.40 14.94
N LEU A 189 -8.44 5.54 15.18
CA LEU A 189 -7.78 6.85 15.32
C LEU A 189 -7.22 7.12 16.72
N ALA A 190 -7.48 6.24 17.70
CA ALA A 190 -6.99 6.44 19.07
C ALA A 190 -5.47 6.19 19.18
N THR A 191 -4.94 5.27 18.37
CA THR A 191 -3.51 4.94 18.35
C THR A 191 -2.99 5.12 16.93
N PRO A 192 -2.10 6.10 16.68
CA PRO A 192 -1.50 6.22 15.36
C PRO A 192 -0.70 4.96 15.04
N PRO A 193 -0.63 4.57 13.75
CA PRO A 193 0.29 3.53 13.34
C PRO A 193 1.70 3.93 13.77
N ALA A 194 2.48 2.93 14.18
CA ALA A 194 3.85 3.15 14.60
C ALA A 194 4.55 4.00 13.53
N ALA A 195 5.22 5.07 13.95
CA ALA A 195 6.09 5.80 13.04
C ALA A 195 6.98 4.76 12.35
N GLU A 196 7.12 4.91 11.02
CA GLU A 196 7.79 3.96 10.13
C GLU A 196 8.94 3.27 10.88
N THR A 197 8.86 1.96 11.06
CA THR A 197 9.86 1.28 11.89
C THR A 197 11.21 1.34 11.19
N VAL A 198 12.26 1.45 11.99
CA VAL A 198 13.63 1.34 11.49
C VAL A 198 13.78 -0.06 10.90
N ARG A 199 14.02 -0.17 9.59
CA ARG A 199 14.27 -1.46 8.95
C ARG A 199 15.65 -1.95 9.34
N THR A 200 15.70 -3.18 9.84
CA THR A 200 16.92 -3.84 10.31
C THR A 200 17.13 -5.16 9.58
N ALA A 201 18.25 -5.84 9.83
CA ALA A 201 18.60 -7.08 9.12
C ALA A 201 17.59 -8.23 9.34
N SER A 202 16.68 -8.13 10.33
CA SER A 202 15.59 -9.10 10.51
C SER A 202 14.42 -8.92 9.53
N ASP A 203 14.30 -7.76 8.89
CA ASP A 203 13.20 -7.46 7.97
C ASP A 203 13.45 -8.05 6.56
N PRO A 204 12.39 -8.42 5.81
CA PRO A 204 12.56 -8.90 4.45
C PRO A 204 13.10 -7.79 3.53
N PRO A 205 13.87 -8.12 2.47
CA PRO A 205 14.42 -7.11 1.56
C PRO A 205 13.35 -6.49 0.66
N VAL A 206 13.39 -5.16 0.51
CA VAL A 206 12.43 -4.40 -0.31
C VAL A 206 12.50 -4.80 -1.78
N PRO A 207 11.37 -5.07 -2.45
CA PRO A 207 11.27 -5.16 -3.90
C PRO A 207 11.84 -3.92 -4.60
N ALA A 208 12.48 -4.10 -5.76
CA ALA A 208 13.15 -3.00 -6.45
C ALA A 208 12.17 -1.91 -6.93
N GLU A 209 10.96 -2.29 -7.34
CA GLU A 209 9.92 -1.37 -7.79
C GLU A 209 9.42 -0.47 -6.66
N GLU A 210 9.28 -1.03 -5.46
CA GLU A 210 8.85 -0.32 -4.25
C GLU A 210 9.92 0.66 -3.78
N ALA A 211 11.17 0.21 -3.71
CA ALA A 211 12.31 1.05 -3.36
C ALA A 211 12.48 2.23 -4.34
N LEU A 212 12.28 1.99 -5.64
CA LEU A 212 12.35 3.04 -6.66
C LEU A 212 11.22 4.06 -6.50
N ALA A 213 10.00 3.61 -6.21
CA ALA A 213 8.86 4.48 -5.96
C ALA A 213 9.09 5.36 -4.71
N ALA A 214 9.63 4.79 -3.63
CA ALA A 214 10.00 5.52 -2.43
C ALA A 214 11.04 6.61 -2.71
N MET A 215 12.10 6.29 -3.48
CA MET A 215 13.10 7.27 -3.92
C MET A 215 12.48 8.41 -4.75
N TYR A 216 11.57 8.11 -5.69
CA TYR A 216 10.87 9.16 -6.45
C TYR A 216 10.02 10.05 -5.55
N ALA A 217 9.27 9.47 -4.62
CA ALA A 217 8.42 10.22 -3.69
C ALA A 217 9.27 11.15 -2.81
N GLY A 218 10.38 10.65 -2.27
CA GLY A 218 11.28 11.45 -1.46
C GLY A 218 12.02 12.53 -2.23
N ASN A 219 12.47 12.26 -3.46
CA ASN A 219 13.06 13.29 -4.31
C ASN A 219 12.08 14.40 -4.69
N LYS A 220 10.81 14.05 -4.91
CA LYS A 220 9.76 15.03 -5.13
C LYS A 220 9.55 15.92 -3.89
N ARG A 221 9.62 15.37 -2.67
CA ARG A 221 9.60 16.17 -1.43
C ARG A 221 10.79 17.12 -1.36
N TYR A 222 11.99 16.65 -1.68
CA TYR A 222 13.19 17.49 -1.79
C TYR A 222 13.00 18.65 -2.78
N GLY A 223 12.55 18.36 -4.00
CA GLY A 223 12.31 19.38 -5.04
C GLY A 223 11.24 20.42 -4.66
N ALA A 224 10.30 20.07 -3.78
CA ALA A 224 9.30 20.98 -3.22
C ALA A 224 9.79 21.80 -2.01
N GLY A 225 11.10 21.76 -1.69
CA GLY A 225 11.67 22.43 -0.51
C GLY A 225 11.32 21.76 0.82
N ARG A 226 10.84 20.51 0.78
CA ARG A 226 10.40 19.72 1.94
C ARG A 226 11.34 18.55 2.26
N GLY A 227 12.52 18.49 1.63
CA GLY A 227 13.49 17.41 1.85
C GLY A 227 14.23 17.53 3.19
N GLY A 228 14.62 16.39 3.74
CA GLY A 228 15.24 16.28 5.07
C GLY A 228 14.25 16.47 6.23
N MET A 229 12.94 16.59 5.95
CA MET A 229 11.93 16.83 6.98
C MET A 229 11.54 15.57 7.74
N GLU A 230 11.81 14.38 7.19
CA GLU A 230 11.75 13.11 7.92
C GLU A 230 12.72 13.08 9.12
N LYS A 231 13.67 14.03 9.20
CA LYS A 231 14.66 14.19 10.30
C LYS A 231 14.62 15.53 11.01
N SER A 232 13.46 16.15 11.19
CA SER A 232 13.39 17.50 11.77
C SER A 232 13.37 17.59 13.31
N LYS A 233 13.74 16.55 14.08
CA LYS A 233 13.77 16.61 15.57
C LYS A 233 15.07 16.15 16.26
N GLY A 234 16.22 16.42 15.65
CA GLY A 234 17.55 16.18 16.26
C GLY A 234 18.07 14.75 16.07
N PRO A 235 19.20 14.38 16.69
CA PRO A 235 19.76 13.03 16.57
C PRO A 235 18.77 12.03 17.18
N ASP A 236 18.13 11.23 16.34
CA ASP A 236 17.33 10.09 16.78
C ASP A 236 18.28 8.99 17.26
N THR A 237 18.71 9.12 18.52
CA THR A 237 19.56 8.12 19.18
C THR A 237 18.89 6.76 19.23
N SER A 238 17.56 6.68 19.23
CA SER A 238 16.84 5.40 19.23
C SER A 238 16.99 4.65 17.91
N LEU A 239 16.98 5.38 16.79
CA LEU A 239 17.24 4.85 15.46
C LEU A 239 18.68 4.31 15.34
N LEU A 240 19.67 5.08 15.78
CA LEU A 240 21.06 4.66 15.70
C LEU A 240 21.34 3.41 16.56
N VAL A 241 20.72 3.32 17.75
CA VAL A 241 20.80 2.13 18.60
C VAL A 241 20.18 0.92 17.89
N LYS A 242 18.98 1.06 17.32
CA LYS A 242 18.32 -0.04 16.58
C LYS A 242 19.14 -0.53 15.39
N LEU A 243 19.74 0.37 14.60
CA LEU A 243 20.61 -0.02 13.49
C LEU A 243 21.90 -0.69 13.97
N SER A 244 22.45 -0.22 15.09
CA SER A 244 23.66 -0.80 15.67
C SER A 244 23.43 -2.22 16.22
N GLU A 245 22.26 -2.47 16.80
CA GLU A 245 21.90 -3.76 17.41
C GLU A 245 21.33 -4.76 16.40
N GLY A 246 20.44 -4.29 15.52
CA GLY A 246 19.72 -5.11 14.55
C GLY A 246 20.35 -5.18 13.16
N GLY A 247 21.41 -4.40 12.90
CA GLY A 247 21.99 -4.24 11.57
C GLY A 247 21.13 -3.35 10.64
N GLN A 248 21.73 -2.85 9.58
CA GLN A 248 21.02 -2.07 8.55
C GLN A 248 20.36 -2.97 7.51
N ASN A 249 19.26 -2.49 6.92
CA ASN A 249 18.57 -3.14 5.80
C ASN A 249 18.16 -2.09 4.76
N PRO A 250 19.13 -1.59 3.98
CA PRO A 250 18.89 -0.53 3.02
C PRO A 250 17.98 -0.99 1.89
N GLU A 251 17.02 -0.13 1.55
CA GLU A 251 16.07 -0.31 0.45
C GLU A 251 16.75 -0.22 -0.91
N SER A 252 17.74 0.67 -1.01
CA SER A 252 18.47 0.95 -2.24
C SER A 252 19.95 1.20 -2.01
N ILE A 253 20.75 0.84 -3.00
CA ILE A 253 22.15 1.23 -3.13
C ILE A 253 22.22 2.46 -4.03
N VAL A 254 22.96 3.49 -3.63
CA VAL A 254 23.21 4.67 -4.47
C VAL A 254 24.70 4.84 -4.69
N LEU A 255 25.15 4.75 -5.93
CA LEU A 255 26.48 5.15 -6.37
C LEU A 255 26.42 6.57 -6.92
N GLY A 256 26.83 7.54 -6.10
CA GLY A 256 26.77 8.96 -6.46
C GLY A 256 28.14 9.63 -6.56
N CYS A 257 28.16 10.84 -7.12
CA CYS A 257 29.38 11.63 -7.16
C CYS A 257 29.78 12.13 -5.77
N ALA A 258 31.09 12.26 -5.48
CA ALA A 258 31.62 12.83 -4.24
C ALA A 258 31.32 14.34 -4.07
N ASP A 259 30.67 14.96 -5.06
CA ASP A 259 30.26 16.37 -5.06
C ASP A 259 29.38 16.75 -3.85
N SER A 260 29.84 17.63 -2.97
CA SER A 260 29.24 17.89 -1.66
C SER A 260 27.98 18.77 -1.66
N ARG A 261 27.38 19.09 -2.81
CA ARG A 261 26.23 20.02 -2.90
C ARG A 261 24.99 19.59 -2.11
N ALA A 262 24.73 18.29 -1.97
CA ALA A 262 23.67 17.77 -1.11
C ALA A 262 23.98 16.32 -0.67
N PRO A 263 23.69 15.94 0.58
CA PRO A 263 23.64 14.54 0.98
C PRO A 263 22.57 13.79 0.19
N ILE A 264 22.88 12.57 -0.26
CA ILE A 264 21.98 11.74 -1.07
C ILE A 264 20.71 11.36 -0.29
N GLU A 265 20.87 11.14 1.01
CA GLU A 265 19.78 10.85 1.93
C GLU A 265 18.81 12.02 2.06
N ILE A 266 19.29 13.26 1.90
CA ILE A 266 18.42 14.45 1.86
C ILE A 266 17.76 14.59 0.48
N LEU A 267 18.48 14.28 -0.60
CA LEU A 267 17.95 14.30 -1.97
C LEU A 267 16.78 13.34 -2.15
N PHE A 268 16.79 12.21 -1.46
CA PHE A 268 15.71 11.22 -1.49
C PHE A 268 14.85 11.24 -0.23
N ASP A 269 15.05 12.19 0.68
CA ASP A 269 14.28 12.34 1.93
C ASP A 269 14.02 11.01 2.64
N VAL A 270 15.12 10.32 2.99
CA VAL A 270 15.17 8.99 3.65
C VAL A 270 15.93 9.02 4.98
N ARG A 271 15.77 7.97 5.80
CA ARG A 271 16.41 7.84 7.11
C ARG A 271 17.80 7.19 7.01
N PRO A 272 18.68 7.37 8.01
CA PRO A 272 19.90 6.58 8.11
C PRO A 272 19.54 5.10 8.11
N GLY A 273 20.29 4.29 7.35
CA GLY A 273 20.01 2.86 7.20
C GLY A 273 19.11 2.49 6.02
N ASP A 274 18.34 3.44 5.48
CA ASP A 274 17.44 3.18 4.34
C ASP A 274 18.19 3.16 2.99
N LEU A 275 19.34 3.84 2.91
CA LEU A 275 20.21 3.81 1.73
C LEU A 275 21.61 3.30 2.07
N PHE A 276 22.16 2.48 1.17
CA PHE A 276 23.58 2.14 1.15
C PHE A 276 24.29 3.06 0.16
N VAL A 277 24.90 4.14 0.66
CA VAL A 277 25.44 5.21 -0.17
C VAL A 277 26.95 5.03 -0.38
N LEU A 278 27.36 4.95 -1.65
CA LEU A 278 28.75 4.94 -2.09
C LEU A 278 29.03 6.16 -2.94
N ARG A 279 30.15 6.84 -2.67
CA ARG A 279 30.49 8.09 -3.38
C ARG A 279 31.96 8.17 -3.75
N ASN A 280 32.24 8.51 -5.01
CA ASN A 280 33.56 8.94 -5.48
C ASN A 280 33.44 10.01 -6.56
N ALA A 281 34.58 10.63 -6.92
CA ALA A 281 34.61 11.59 -8.01
C ALA A 281 34.14 10.92 -9.32
N GLY A 282 33.05 11.44 -9.88
CA GLY A 282 32.47 10.95 -11.14
C GLY A 282 31.70 9.63 -11.04
N ASN A 283 31.31 9.17 -9.84
CA ASN A 283 30.45 7.98 -9.64
C ASN A 283 30.93 6.77 -10.45
N THR A 284 32.24 6.52 -10.42
CA THR A 284 32.95 5.58 -11.30
C THR A 284 33.25 4.25 -10.62
N CYS A 285 33.33 3.17 -11.43
CA CYS A 285 33.86 1.87 -11.00
C CYS A 285 35.00 1.47 -11.96
N SER A 286 36.24 1.77 -11.58
CA SER A 286 37.38 1.73 -12.50
C SER A 286 37.92 0.32 -12.81
N SER A 287 37.67 -0.66 -11.93
CA SER A 287 38.07 -2.05 -12.14
C SER A 287 37.21 -3.01 -11.32
N GLY A 288 37.14 -4.28 -11.75
CA GLY A 288 36.41 -5.34 -11.05
C GLY A 288 36.97 -5.72 -9.67
N LYS A 289 38.10 -5.14 -9.25
CA LYS A 289 38.69 -5.30 -7.91
C LYS A 289 38.76 -3.98 -7.14
N SER A 290 37.95 -3.00 -7.53
CA SER A 290 37.90 -1.71 -6.83
C SER A 290 37.04 -1.80 -5.58
N ASP A 291 37.35 -0.97 -4.59
CA ASP A 291 36.60 -0.88 -3.33
C ASP A 291 35.12 -0.58 -3.56
N MET A 292 34.78 0.15 -4.64
CA MET A 292 33.39 0.40 -5.03
C MET A 292 32.68 -0.89 -5.43
N ILE A 293 33.29 -1.70 -6.30
CA ILE A 293 32.70 -2.98 -6.70
C ILE A 293 32.55 -3.90 -5.49
N GLY A 294 33.58 -4.02 -4.64
CA GLY A 294 33.49 -4.84 -3.42
C GLY A 294 32.38 -4.37 -2.46
N SER A 295 32.16 -3.05 -2.35
CA SER A 295 31.10 -2.50 -1.51
C SER A 295 29.70 -2.72 -2.12
N LEU A 296 29.57 -2.67 -3.46
CA LEU A 296 28.34 -3.04 -4.15
C LEU A 296 28.02 -4.52 -3.97
N GLU A 297 29.02 -5.39 -4.14
CA GLU A 297 28.89 -6.84 -3.91
C GLU A 297 28.47 -7.15 -2.47
N TYR A 298 29.03 -6.43 -1.49
CA TYR A 298 28.63 -6.54 -0.09
C TYR A 298 27.15 -6.16 0.10
N ALA A 299 26.71 -5.00 -0.41
CA ALA A 299 25.33 -4.57 -0.23
C ALA A 299 24.34 -5.54 -0.90
N ILE A 300 24.67 -6.09 -2.06
CA ILE A 300 23.83 -7.08 -2.75
C ILE A 300 23.82 -8.42 -2.00
N SER A 301 24.99 -8.92 -1.60
CA SER A 301 25.14 -10.29 -1.08
C SER A 301 24.82 -10.41 0.40
N ASN A 302 25.16 -9.40 1.20
CA ASN A 302 25.05 -9.41 2.66
C ASN A 302 23.87 -8.60 3.17
N LEU A 303 23.45 -7.54 2.46
CA LEU A 303 22.29 -6.72 2.85
C LEU A 303 21.05 -7.03 2.01
N HIS A 304 21.19 -7.86 0.96
CA HIS A 304 20.10 -8.31 0.08
C HIS A 304 19.34 -7.19 -0.63
N THR A 305 19.97 -6.02 -0.78
CA THR A 305 19.37 -4.85 -1.44
C THR A 305 19.15 -5.10 -2.93
N LYS A 306 17.94 -4.80 -3.42
CA LYS A 306 17.51 -5.17 -4.78
C LYS A 306 17.59 -4.05 -5.80
N LEU A 307 17.67 -2.80 -5.36
CA LEU A 307 17.76 -1.63 -6.24
C LEU A 307 19.17 -1.01 -6.15
N LEU A 308 19.79 -0.77 -7.32
CA LEU A 308 21.04 -0.02 -7.44
C LEU A 308 20.79 1.17 -8.38
N VAL A 309 21.09 2.37 -7.90
CA VAL A 309 20.93 3.62 -8.64
C VAL A 309 22.29 4.29 -8.80
N VAL A 310 22.57 4.78 -10.01
CA VAL A 310 23.75 5.59 -10.32
C VAL A 310 23.29 7.01 -10.64
N THR A 311 23.83 8.01 -9.94
CA THR A 311 23.43 9.42 -10.06
C THR A 311 24.58 10.34 -10.43
#